data_AF-A0A9N9JAR2-F1
#
_entry.id   AF-A0A9N9JAR2-F1
#
_cell.length_a   1.000
_cell.length_b   1.000
_cell.length_c   1.000
_cell.angle_alpha   90.00
_cell.angle_beta   90.00
_cell.angle_gamma   90.00
#
_symmetry.space_group_name_H-M   'P 1'
#
loop_
_entity.id
_entity.type
_entity.pdbx_description
1 polymer ?
#
loop_
_entity_poly.entity_id
_entity_poly.type
_entity_poly.pdbx_seq_one_letter_code
_entity_poly.pdbx_strand_id
1 'polypeptide(L)'
;RLGSTILVSTNIFLELILNQPCVTCHDINFSNYKTKIRTIGLEICITKKCMLCSDESEYCNERSGDDFSKCLADAGLVGGVNREELRSMLALLGITRQNRHQQYFDKQEEFFSNLYQVTNISTEDAL
;
A
#
# COMPACT_ATOMS: atom_id res chain seq x y z
N ARG A 1 -0.61 -17.22 11.51
CA ARG A 1 -0.49 -15.85 10.92
C ARG A 1 -0.25 -16.04 9.43
N LEU A 2 -1.08 -15.47 8.55
CA LEU A 2 -0.74 -15.36 7.13
C LEU A 2 0.51 -14.46 7.03
N GLY A 3 1.63 -15.05 6.62
CA GLY A 3 2.96 -14.46 6.73
C GLY A 3 3.21 -13.27 5.79
N SER A 4 2.42 -13.11 4.75
CA SER A 4 2.61 -12.13 3.69
C SER A 4 1.44 -11.14 3.62
N THR A 5 1.76 -9.86 3.49
CA THR A 5 0.81 -8.82 3.09
C THR A 5 0.51 -9.02 1.61
N ILE A 6 -0.75 -9.31 1.26
CA ILE A 6 -1.16 -9.58 -0.12
C ILE A 6 -1.65 -8.29 -0.74
N LEU A 7 -1.05 -7.89 -1.86
CA LEU A 7 -1.59 -6.83 -2.70
C LEU A 7 -2.89 -7.35 -3.33
N VAL A 8 -4.01 -6.73 -2.97
CA VAL A 8 -5.36 -7.13 -3.38
C VAL A 8 -6.02 -6.02 -4.20
N SER A 9 -7.01 -6.39 -5.03
CA SER A 9 -7.85 -5.43 -5.74
C SER A 9 -8.36 -4.35 -4.78
N THR A 10 -8.25 -3.09 -5.21
CA THR A 10 -8.67 -1.92 -4.43
C THR A 10 -10.15 -2.01 -4.08
N ASN A 11 -10.99 -2.43 -5.02
CA ASN A 11 -12.45 -2.54 -4.79
C ASN A 11 -12.77 -3.61 -3.74
N ILE A 12 -12.13 -4.78 -3.84
CA ILE A 12 -12.33 -5.87 -2.87
C ILE A 12 -11.89 -5.43 -1.47
N PHE A 13 -10.73 -4.76 -1.36
CA PHE A 13 -10.27 -4.23 -0.07
C PHE A 13 -11.27 -3.24 0.54
N LEU A 14 -11.72 -2.26 -0.24
CA LEU A 14 -12.71 -1.28 0.22
C LEU A 14 -14.01 -1.95 0.63
N GLU A 15 -14.54 -2.85 -0.19
CA GLU A 15 -15.79 -3.56 0.08
C GLU A 15 -15.71 -4.35 1.40
N LEU A 16 -14.64 -5.12 1.59
CA LEU A 16 -14.45 -5.91 2.81
C LEU A 16 -14.42 -5.03 4.06
N ILE A 17 -13.65 -3.93 4.05
CA ILE A 17 -13.50 -3.07 5.23
C ILE A 17 -14.77 -2.25 5.50
N LEU A 18 -15.38 -1.68 4.46
CA LEU A 18 -16.57 -0.84 4.60
C LEU A 18 -17.77 -1.65 5.12
N ASN A 19 -17.87 -2.93 4.74
CA ASN A 19 -18.94 -3.83 5.19
C ASN A 19 -18.68 -4.52 6.53
N GLN A 20 -17.52 -4.33 7.19
CA GLN A 20 -17.30 -4.96 8.49
C GLN A 20 -18.27 -4.43 9.57
N PRO A 21 -18.82 -5.28 10.44
CA PRO A 21 -19.57 -4.82 11.59
C PRO A 21 -18.67 -4.07 12.58
N CYS A 22 -19.27 -3.29 13.48
CA CYS A 22 -18.53 -2.70 14.59
C CYS A 22 -18.03 -3.84 15.48
N VAL A 23 -16.76 -3.79 15.85
CA VAL A 23 -16.16 -4.79 16.74
C VAL A 23 -16.76 -4.76 18.15
N THR A 24 -17.25 -3.59 18.58
CA THR A 24 -17.76 -3.36 19.92
C THR A 24 -19.28 -3.55 20.03
N CYS A 25 -20.09 -2.91 19.17
CA CYS A 25 -21.56 -2.99 19.25
C CYS A 25 -22.20 -3.88 18.17
N HIS A 26 -21.40 -4.48 17.27
CA HIS A 26 -21.85 -5.36 16.20
C HIS A 26 -22.88 -4.76 15.24
N ASP A 27 -23.05 -3.44 15.23
CA ASP A 27 -23.92 -2.76 14.28
C ASP A 27 -23.42 -2.98 12.84
N ILE A 28 -24.35 -3.19 11.92
CA ILE A 28 -24.06 -3.42 10.50
C ILE A 28 -24.59 -2.30 9.61
N ASN A 29 -25.34 -1.35 10.16
CA ASN A 29 -25.94 -0.28 9.37
C ASN A 29 -24.87 0.75 8.96
N PHE A 30 -24.60 0.82 7.66
CA PHE A 30 -23.58 1.71 7.10
C PHE A 30 -23.78 3.19 7.46
N SER A 31 -25.03 3.66 7.59
CA SER A 31 -25.34 5.06 7.94
C SER A 31 -24.86 5.47 9.34
N ASN A 32 -24.59 4.49 10.21
CA ASN A 32 -24.07 4.72 11.55
C ASN A 32 -22.54 4.82 11.59
N TYR A 33 -21.88 4.83 10.44
CA TYR A 33 -20.42 4.94 10.36
C TYR A 33 -19.99 6.26 9.76
N LYS A 34 -18.91 6.80 10.32
CA LYS A 34 -18.11 7.84 9.69
C LYS A 34 -16.79 7.23 9.23
N THR A 35 -16.51 7.32 7.94
CA THR A 35 -15.30 6.76 7.34
C THR A 35 -14.40 7.87 6.82
N LYS A 36 -13.10 7.74 7.05
CA LYS A 36 -12.05 8.57 6.44
C LYS A 36 -11.08 7.66 5.71
N ILE A 37 -10.79 7.98 4.46
CA ILE A 37 -9.84 7.24 3.63
C ILE A 37 -8.62 8.13 3.40
N ARG A 38 -7.43 7.58 3.68
CA ARG A 38 -6.13 8.18 3.39
C ARG A 38 -5.41 7.28 2.38
N THR A 39 -4.72 7.89 1.42
CA THR A 39 -3.94 7.14 0.43
C THR A 39 -2.60 7.80 0.18
N ILE A 40 -1.53 7.02 0.14
CA ILE A 40 -0.17 7.46 -0.17
C ILE A 40 0.45 6.39 -1.06
N GLY A 41 0.69 6.71 -2.35
CA GLY A 41 1.06 5.69 -3.33
C GLY A 41 0.00 4.59 -3.44
N LEU A 42 0.41 3.36 -3.13
CA LEU A 42 -0.43 2.16 -3.10
C LEU A 42 -1.03 1.86 -1.72
N GLU A 43 -0.54 2.53 -0.67
CA GLU A 43 -1.12 2.44 0.65
C GLU A 43 -2.52 3.06 0.64
N ILE A 44 -3.47 2.32 1.18
CA ILE A 44 -4.83 2.73 1.44
C ILE A 44 -5.12 2.39 2.90
N CYS A 45 -5.32 3.44 3.69
CA CYS A 45 -5.74 3.33 5.08
C CYS A 45 -7.16 3.88 5.25
N ILE A 46 -7.99 3.13 5.95
CA ILE A 46 -9.39 3.43 6.21
C ILE A 46 -9.58 3.51 7.72
N THR A 47 -9.89 4.70 8.21
CA THR A 47 -10.35 4.91 9.58
C THR A 47 -11.87 4.87 9.58
N LYS A 48 -12.44 3.95 10.35
CA LYS A 48 -13.88 3.75 10.48
C LYS A 48 -14.30 3.96 11.92
N LYS A 49 -15.20 4.93 12.13
CA LYS A 49 -15.76 5.25 13.44
C LYS A 49 -17.24 4.91 13.49
N CYS A 50 -17.65 4.08 14.45
CA CYS A 50 -19.05 3.82 14.76
C CYS A 50 -19.63 5.00 15.54
N MET A 51 -20.71 5.60 15.06
CA MET A 51 -21.35 6.75 15.71
C MET A 51 -22.23 6.35 16.89
N LEU A 52 -22.60 5.07 17.02
CA LEU A 52 -23.42 4.57 18.14
C LEU A 52 -22.60 4.38 19.41
N CYS A 53 -21.45 3.71 19.31
CA CYS A 53 -20.59 3.42 20.46
C CYS A 53 -19.28 4.22 20.47
N SER A 54 -19.05 5.08 19.48
CA SER A 54 -17.83 5.88 19.30
C SER A 54 -16.53 5.07 19.07
N ASP A 55 -16.62 3.75 18.95
CA ASP A 55 -15.51 2.86 18.60
C ASP A 55 -14.88 3.27 17.26
N GLU A 56 -13.55 3.29 17.22
CA GLU A 56 -12.77 3.68 16.04
C GLU A 56 -11.72 2.61 15.74
N SER A 57 -11.68 2.19 14.48
CA SER A 57 -10.73 1.19 13.98
C SER A 57 -10.04 1.71 12.73
N GLU A 58 -8.75 1.41 12.59
CA GLU A 58 -7.97 1.71 11.38
C GLU A 58 -7.56 0.41 10.68
N TYR A 59 -7.74 0.38 9.36
CA TYR A 59 -7.40 -0.75 8.51
C TYR A 59 -6.55 -0.24 7.34
N CYS A 60 -5.34 -0.78 7.20
CA CYS A 60 -4.46 -0.48 6.07
C CYS A 60 -4.19 -1.77 5.27
N ASN A 61 -4.03 -1.63 3.95
CA ASN A 61 -3.63 -2.74 3.07
C ASN A 61 -2.13 -3.06 3.19
N GLU A 62 -1.34 -2.18 3.80
CA GLU A 62 0.07 -2.36 4.11
C GLU A 62 0.25 -2.54 5.63
N ARG A 63 1.21 -3.37 6.03
CA ARG A 63 1.63 -3.44 7.44
C ARG A 63 2.64 -2.34 7.73
N SER A 64 2.80 -2.01 9.01
CA SER A 64 3.85 -1.08 9.43
C SER A 64 5.22 -1.59 8.96
N GLY A 65 5.92 -0.78 8.17
CA GLY A 65 7.22 -1.10 7.57
C GLY A 65 7.16 -1.66 6.15
N ASP A 66 5.99 -2.06 5.66
CA ASP A 66 5.80 -2.40 4.25
C ASP A 66 5.62 -1.10 3.42
N ASP A 67 6.05 -1.12 2.15
CA ASP A 67 5.85 -0.04 1.18
C ASP A 67 5.69 -0.67 -0.21
N PHE A 68 4.44 -0.93 -0.63
CA PHE A 68 4.21 -1.56 -1.93
C PHE A 68 4.63 -0.65 -3.09
N SER A 69 4.59 0.67 -2.89
CA SER A 69 5.04 1.63 -3.89
C SER A 69 6.51 1.46 -4.21
N LYS A 70 7.35 1.26 -3.18
CA LYS A 70 8.77 0.94 -3.30
C LYS A 70 8.98 -0.40 -4.00
N CYS A 71 8.33 -1.47 -3.52
CA CYS A 71 8.47 -2.79 -4.12
C CYS A 71 8.15 -2.81 -5.62
N LEU A 72 7.12 -2.07 -6.06
CA LEU A 72 6.77 -1.98 -7.48
C LEU A 72 7.73 -1.12 -8.30
N ALA A 73 8.25 -0.03 -7.74
CA ALA A 73 9.27 0.77 -8.39
C ALA A 73 10.56 -0.04 -8.64
N ASP A 74 10.97 -0.82 -7.64
CA ASP A 74 12.14 -1.69 -7.67
C ASP A 74 11.92 -2.84 -8.66
N ALA A 75 10.76 -3.49 -8.63
CA ALA A 75 10.42 -4.56 -9.56
C ALA A 75 10.35 -4.07 -11.02
N GLY A 76 9.79 -2.88 -11.27
CA GLY A 76 9.83 -2.25 -12.58
C GLY A 76 11.25 -2.01 -13.07
N LEU A 77 12.09 -1.47 -12.18
CA LEU A 77 13.49 -1.21 -12.48
C LEU A 77 14.27 -2.48 -12.82
N VAL A 78 14.20 -3.50 -11.95
CA VAL A 78 14.92 -4.77 -12.12
C VAL A 78 14.36 -5.56 -13.31
N GLY A 79 13.06 -5.50 -13.53
CA GLY A 79 12.39 -6.18 -14.65
C GLY A 79 12.54 -5.47 -16.00
N GLY A 80 13.10 -4.25 -16.03
CA GLY A 80 13.15 -3.42 -17.22
C GLY A 80 11.76 -2.98 -17.73
N VAL A 81 10.76 -3.00 -16.85
CA VAL A 81 9.37 -2.65 -17.14
C VAL A 81 9.15 -1.20 -16.73
N ASN A 82 8.63 -0.38 -17.63
CA ASN A 82 8.37 1.01 -17.33
C ASN A 82 7.09 1.19 -16.48
N ARG A 83 6.93 2.40 -15.93
CA ARG A 83 5.79 2.72 -15.05
C ARG A 83 4.42 2.45 -15.69
N GLU A 84 4.25 2.75 -16.98
CA GLU A 84 2.95 2.61 -17.63
C GLU A 84 2.59 1.14 -17.91
N GLU A 85 3.60 0.31 -18.19
CA GLU A 85 3.42 -1.15 -18.29
C GLU A 85 3.01 -1.73 -16.94
N LEU A 86 3.69 -1.35 -15.85
CA LEU A 86 3.29 -1.76 -14.49
C LEU A 86 1.88 -1.31 -14.13
N ARG A 87 1.53 -0.06 -14.44
CA ARG A 87 0.17 0.46 -14.22
C ARG A 87 -0.87 -0.35 -14.96
N SER A 88 -0.58 -0.76 -16.19
CA SER A 88 -1.47 -1.57 -17.01
C SER A 88 -1.67 -2.96 -16.40
N MET A 89 -0.60 -3.61 -15.93
CA MET A 89 -0.68 -4.91 -15.25
C MET A 89 -1.49 -4.81 -13.95
N LEU A 90 -1.23 -3.79 -13.13
CA LEU A 90 -1.95 -3.58 -11.87
C LEU A 90 -3.43 -3.26 -12.12
N ALA A 91 -3.74 -2.45 -13.14
CA ALA A 91 -5.12 -2.17 -13.53
C ALA A 91 -5.85 -3.45 -13.97
N LEU A 92 -5.20 -4.35 -14.70
CA LEU A 92 -5.75 -5.67 -15.06
C LEU A 92 -6.08 -6.51 -13.82
N LEU A 93 -5.28 -6.40 -12.76
CA LEU A 93 -5.54 -7.06 -11.47
C LEU A 93 -6.57 -6.33 -10.60
N GLY A 94 -7.20 -5.27 -11.11
CA GLY A 94 -8.19 -4.49 -10.38
C GLY A 94 -7.58 -3.61 -9.28
N ILE A 95 -6.27 -3.34 -9.34
CA ILE A 95 -5.58 -2.38 -8.50
C ILE A 95 -5.64 -1.05 -9.24
N THR A 96 -6.65 -0.26 -8.93
CA THR A 96 -6.92 1.01 -9.63
C THR A 96 -6.15 2.17 -9.02
N ARG A 97 -5.71 2.04 -7.76
CA ARG A 97 -4.80 3.01 -7.15
C ARG A 97 -3.40 2.75 -7.66
N GLN A 98 -2.77 3.79 -8.21
CA GLN A 98 -1.47 3.71 -8.86
C GLN A 98 -0.52 4.74 -8.27
N ASN A 99 0.78 4.41 -8.28
CA ASN A 99 1.83 5.36 -7.94
C ASN A 99 1.73 6.60 -8.82
N ARG A 100 1.90 7.78 -8.20
CA ARG A 100 2.08 9.02 -8.97
C ARG A 100 3.44 8.99 -9.66
N HIS A 101 3.56 9.81 -10.72
CA HIS A 101 4.80 9.95 -11.48
C HIS A 101 6.00 10.21 -10.57
N GLN A 102 5.92 11.28 -9.77
CA GLN A 102 7.02 11.70 -8.89
C GLN A 102 7.38 10.60 -7.89
N GLN A 103 6.39 10.10 -7.15
CA GLN A 103 6.58 9.06 -6.15
C GLN A 103 7.22 7.79 -6.72
N TYR A 104 6.87 7.38 -7.94
CA TYR A 104 7.51 6.22 -8.58
C TYR A 104 9.01 6.44 -8.77
N PHE A 105 9.40 7.59 -9.33
CA PHE A 105 10.80 7.89 -9.59
C PHE A 105 11.59 8.16 -8.31
N ASP A 106 10.99 8.83 -7.32
CA ASP A 106 11.60 9.02 -6.00
C ASP A 106 11.96 7.67 -5.37
N LYS A 107 11.08 6.67 -5.49
CA LYS A 107 11.32 5.32 -4.98
C LYS A 107 12.38 4.55 -5.77
N GLN A 108 12.44 4.71 -7.09
CA GLN A 108 13.53 4.15 -7.89
C GLN A 108 14.89 4.76 -7.50
N GLU A 109 14.93 6.07 -7.27
CA GLU A 109 16.15 6.76 -6.84
C GLU A 109 16.59 6.34 -5.44
N GLU A 110 15.63 6.16 -4.51
CA GLU A 110 15.88 5.61 -3.18
C GLU A 110 16.56 4.22 -3.28
N PHE A 111 16.08 3.35 -4.17
CA PHE A 111 16.68 2.05 -4.41
C PHE A 111 18.11 2.12 -4.95
N PHE A 112 18.35 2.94 -5.99
CA PHE A 112 19.69 3.14 -6.54
C PHE A 112 20.67 3.70 -5.49
N SER A 113 20.23 4.66 -4.69
CA SER A 113 21.05 5.25 -3.62
C SER A 113 21.52 4.19 -2.63
N ASN A 114 20.64 3.26 -2.25
CA ASN A 114 20.99 2.15 -1.36
C ASN A 114 22.00 1.20 -2.03
N LEU A 115 21.85 0.91 -3.33
CA LEU A 115 22.82 0.08 -4.06
C LEU A 115 24.21 0.72 -4.08
N TYR A 116 24.31 2.01 -4.38
CA TYR A 116 25.59 2.73 -4.40
C TYR A 116 26.30 2.70 -3.05
N GLN A 117 25.55 2.86 -1.96
CA GLN A 117 26.11 2.78 -0.61
C GLN A 117 26.68 1.39 -0.32
N VAL A 118 25.94 0.32 -0.64
CA VAL A 118 26.38 -1.06 -0.43
C VAL A 118 27.61 -1.39 -1.27
N THR A 119 27.67 -0.92 -2.51
CA THR A 119 28.87 -1.12 -3.36
C THR A 119 30.08 -0.40 -2.79
N ASN A 120 29.91 0.85 -2.31
CA ASN A 120 31.01 1.64 -1.76
C ASN A 120 31.60 1.00 -0.49
N ILE A 121 30.75 0.54 0.43
CA ILE A 121 31.16 -0.20 1.63
C ILE A 121 31.93 -1.47 1.24
N SER A 122 31.42 -2.23 0.26
CA SER A 122 32.08 -3.46 -0.19
C SER A 122 33.45 -3.21 -0.81
N THR A 123 33.65 -2.07 -1.49
CA THR A 123 34.97 -1.66 -2.00
C THR A 123 35.92 -1.16 -0.91
N GLU A 124 35.41 -0.53 0.14
CA GLU A 124 36.22 -0.09 1.29
C GLU A 124 36.66 -1.28 2.16
N ASP A 125 35.80 -2.28 2.38
CA ASP A 125 36.12 -3.51 3.11
C ASP A 125 37.09 -4.45 2.34
N ALA A 126 37.24 -4.24 1.03
CA ALA A 126 38.13 -5.02 0.17
C ALA A 126 39.54 -4.41 0.01
N LEU A 127 39.79 -3.23 0.58
CA LEU A 127 41.08 -2.51 0.61
C LEU A 127 41.82 -2.71 1.94
#